data_AF-A0A2E9KLW1-F1
#
_entry.id   AF-A0A2E9KLW1-F1
#
_cell.length_a   1.000
_cell.length_b   1.000
_cell.length_c   1.000
_cell.angle_alpha   90.00
_cell.angle_beta   90.00
_cell.angle_gamma   90.00
#
_symmetry.space_group_name_H-M   'P 1'
#
loop_
_entity.id
_entity.type
_entity.pdbx_description
1 polymer ?
#
loop_
_entity_poly.entity_id
_entity_poly.type
_entity_poly.pdbx_seq_one_letter_code
_entity_poly.pdbx_strand_id
1 'polypeptide(L)'
;MMTMMFLLSALAGCTGGDEAVDLDDSDGGYDYASNVDNHRMLMGDVCDIKDLSGAYDWDGVKDIYENGEHAEKSDGSYRTLMGFADASGKNHAYDDYYGADGSWNDFVSAAIDGTGPFAGESDTVRDQATEKGIQNGVMTAYAIHELNAAIIKAEAGNWGPDDAQHAWDEGWAFYHGPDDADADYDGCGPYATADKRAGNFGTANADGTAATNVATLAAMNAGLTAMQNEDMQGLVDARDEILKNVVIVYSQASVRYASKMTDDLAAGDAADYDKHQAEGHAFFRVIEAYVADYTDACYNNQTHGMAYIGAAEAAHCDGFDWVTSPSTGEDVCYNMGAGHYVYAEATTEEICDGFASVFPESGMPGFYADYGASQIVDIFDLSDDGDSTADYEAHVRMYLQPAWDAFGITA
;
A
#
# COMPACT_ATOMS: atom_id res chain seq x y z
N MET A 1 22.44 -5.39 -3.73
CA MET A 1 22.75 -5.92 -5.08
C MET A 1 21.97 -7.22 -5.22
N MET A 2 20.67 -7.09 -5.48
CA MET A 2 19.70 -8.18 -5.48
C MET A 2 19.60 -8.71 -6.90
N THR A 3 20.00 -9.95 -7.10
CA THR A 3 19.92 -10.63 -8.40
C THR A 3 18.46 -10.97 -8.65
N MET A 4 17.70 -10.04 -9.23
CA MET A 4 16.34 -10.32 -9.71
C MET A 4 16.41 -11.39 -10.81
N MET A 5 15.79 -12.52 -10.52
CA MET A 5 15.67 -13.63 -11.45
C MET A 5 14.55 -13.29 -12.44
N PHE A 6 14.93 -12.87 -13.64
CA PHE A 6 14.01 -12.55 -14.73
C PHE A 6 13.14 -13.76 -15.09
N LEU A 7 11.88 -13.72 -14.65
CA LEU A 7 10.79 -14.45 -15.31
C LEU A 7 10.08 -13.44 -16.20
N LEU A 8 10.34 -13.55 -17.50
CA LEU A 8 9.53 -12.94 -18.55
C LEU A 8 8.10 -13.49 -18.42
N SER A 9 7.22 -12.78 -17.71
CA SER A 9 5.78 -12.96 -17.86
C SER A 9 5.40 -12.50 -19.27
N ALA A 10 4.80 -13.43 -20.00
CA ALA A 10 4.49 -13.25 -21.41
C ALA A 10 3.39 -12.20 -21.60
N LEU A 11 3.62 -11.32 -22.58
CA LEU A 11 2.66 -10.47 -23.28
C LEU A 11 1.19 -10.92 -23.14
N ALA A 12 0.44 -10.19 -22.31
CA ALA A 12 -1.02 -10.10 -22.40
C ALA A 12 -1.47 -8.66 -22.61
N GLY A 13 -0.69 -7.85 -23.33
CA GLY A 13 -1.14 -6.59 -23.92
C GLY A 13 -1.26 -6.78 -25.43
N CYS A 14 -2.38 -7.35 -25.89
CA CYS A 14 -2.68 -7.36 -27.32
C CYS A 14 -3.04 -5.93 -27.73
N THR A 15 -2.15 -5.35 -28.53
CA THR A 15 -2.35 -4.09 -29.24
C THR A 15 -3.56 -4.17 -30.18
N GLY A 16 -4.45 -3.18 -30.06
CA GLY A 16 -5.42 -2.82 -31.09
C GLY A 16 -6.77 -3.52 -31.02
N GLY A 17 -7.72 -2.91 -30.31
CA GLY A 17 -9.14 -3.21 -30.47
C GLY A 17 -10.03 -2.89 -29.27
N ASP A 18 -9.84 -1.79 -28.56
CA ASP A 18 -10.67 -1.45 -27.38
C ASP A 18 -11.67 -0.30 -27.68
N GLU A 19 -12.16 -0.18 -28.93
CA GLU A 19 -13.06 0.91 -29.38
C GLU A 19 -14.53 0.81 -28.90
N ALA A 20 -14.81 0.21 -27.75
CA ALA A 20 -16.17 0.16 -27.21
C ALA A 20 -16.59 1.48 -26.53
N VAL A 21 -15.62 2.25 -26.05
CA VAL A 21 -15.81 3.51 -25.30
C VAL A 21 -14.82 4.55 -25.85
N ASP A 22 -15.30 5.79 -26.00
CA ASP A 22 -14.54 6.95 -26.50
C ASP A 22 -14.66 8.02 -25.42
N LEU A 23 -13.57 8.26 -24.69
CA LEU A 23 -13.49 9.20 -23.58
C LEU A 23 -12.53 10.34 -23.93
N ASP A 24 -12.53 11.40 -23.14
CA ASP A 24 -11.61 12.52 -23.30
C ASP A 24 -10.15 12.03 -23.18
N ASP A 25 -9.23 12.63 -23.96
CA ASP A 25 -7.80 12.27 -24.01
C ASP A 25 -7.03 12.62 -22.71
N SER A 26 -7.72 13.10 -21.66
CA SER A 26 -7.12 13.49 -20.37
C SER A 26 -8.08 13.35 -19.20
N ASP A 27 -7.51 13.15 -18.01
CA ASP A 27 -8.23 13.10 -16.73
C ASP A 27 -7.42 13.81 -15.66
N GLY A 28 -8.09 14.61 -14.81
CA GLY A 28 -7.47 15.15 -13.60
C GLY A 28 -6.22 16.00 -13.87
N GLY A 29 -6.07 16.52 -15.10
CA GLY A 29 -4.90 17.28 -15.56
C GLY A 29 -3.74 16.45 -16.10
N TYR A 30 -3.92 15.15 -16.34
CA TYR A 30 -2.96 14.27 -17.02
C TYR A 30 -3.43 13.98 -18.45
N ASP A 31 -2.60 14.29 -19.45
CA ASP A 31 -2.87 13.99 -20.86
C ASP A 31 -2.30 12.62 -21.22
N TYR A 32 -3.15 11.69 -21.69
CA TYR A 32 -2.76 10.35 -22.05
C TYR A 32 -1.94 10.32 -23.36
N ALA A 33 -0.92 9.47 -23.42
CA ALA A 33 -0.12 9.25 -24.64
C ALA A 33 -0.63 8.08 -25.50
N SER A 34 -1.56 7.30 -24.96
CA SER A 34 -2.15 6.11 -25.55
C SER A 34 -3.64 6.01 -25.17
N ASN A 35 -4.42 5.23 -25.91
CA ASN A 35 -5.82 4.99 -25.53
C ASN A 35 -5.88 3.97 -24.39
N VAL A 36 -6.41 4.38 -23.24
CA VAL A 36 -6.64 3.54 -22.06
C VAL A 36 -8.11 3.57 -21.60
N ASP A 37 -9.03 3.95 -22.48
CA ASP A 37 -10.44 4.22 -22.14
C ASP A 37 -11.12 3.02 -21.49
N ASN A 38 -10.89 1.84 -22.03
CA ASN A 38 -11.44 0.61 -21.46
C ASN A 38 -10.91 0.30 -20.05
N HIS A 39 -9.67 0.67 -19.73
CA HIS A 39 -9.11 0.50 -18.39
C HIS A 39 -9.73 1.48 -17.38
N ARG A 40 -9.97 2.72 -17.81
CA ARG A 40 -10.63 3.76 -17.01
C ARG A 40 -12.02 3.31 -16.55
N MET A 41 -12.75 2.60 -17.41
CA MET A 41 -14.12 2.13 -17.11
C MET A 41 -14.23 1.14 -15.95
N LEU A 42 -13.15 0.48 -15.51
CA LEU A 42 -13.20 -0.36 -14.30
C LEU A 42 -13.57 0.41 -13.05
N MET A 43 -13.40 1.73 -13.04
CA MET A 43 -13.87 2.55 -11.93
C MET A 43 -15.39 2.47 -11.74
N GLY A 44 -16.14 2.21 -12.81
CA GLY A 44 -17.59 1.94 -12.74
C GLY A 44 -17.88 0.66 -11.94
N ASP A 45 -17.15 -0.43 -12.20
CA ASP A 45 -17.29 -1.68 -11.44
C ASP A 45 -17.00 -1.45 -9.94
N VAL A 46 -16.01 -0.59 -9.62
CA VAL A 46 -15.70 -0.23 -8.23
C VAL A 46 -16.84 0.56 -7.59
N CYS A 47 -17.45 1.51 -8.31
CA CYS A 47 -18.61 2.25 -7.82
C CYS A 47 -19.81 1.35 -7.55
N ASP A 48 -20.13 0.45 -8.48
CA ASP A 48 -21.28 -0.44 -8.33
C ASP A 48 -21.08 -1.43 -7.18
N ILE A 49 -19.87 -2.01 -7.05
CA ILE A 49 -19.55 -2.88 -5.92
C ILE A 49 -19.68 -2.13 -4.59
N LYS A 50 -19.23 -0.87 -4.52
CA LYS A 50 -19.36 -0.06 -3.31
C LYS A 50 -20.84 0.17 -2.92
N ASP A 51 -21.70 0.44 -3.89
CA ASP A 51 -23.13 0.63 -3.61
C ASP A 51 -23.80 -0.70 -3.22
N LEU A 52 -23.44 -1.81 -3.88
CA LEU A 52 -23.95 -3.14 -3.59
C LEU A 52 -23.46 -3.68 -2.24
N SER A 53 -22.19 -3.49 -1.89
CA SER A 53 -21.62 -3.91 -0.60
C SER A 53 -22.24 -3.12 0.54
N GLY A 54 -22.46 -1.81 0.37
CA GLY A 54 -23.17 -0.98 1.34
C GLY A 54 -24.65 -1.37 1.52
N ALA A 55 -25.25 -1.99 0.50
CA ALA A 55 -26.59 -2.59 0.56
C ALA A 55 -26.60 -4.06 1.03
N TYR A 56 -25.42 -4.64 1.28
CA TYR A 56 -25.18 -6.05 1.62
C TYR A 56 -25.71 -7.04 0.57
N ASP A 57 -25.71 -6.61 -0.71
CA ASP A 57 -26.02 -7.47 -1.85
C ASP A 57 -24.76 -8.24 -2.30
N TRP A 58 -24.40 -9.25 -1.52
CA TRP A 58 -23.19 -10.05 -1.77
C TRP A 58 -23.23 -10.82 -3.08
N ASP A 59 -24.41 -11.22 -3.55
CA ASP A 59 -24.56 -11.88 -4.85
C ASP A 59 -24.26 -10.89 -5.99
N GLY A 60 -24.78 -9.66 -5.90
CA GLY A 60 -24.46 -8.59 -6.85
C GLY A 60 -22.99 -8.18 -6.83
N VAL A 61 -22.41 -7.99 -5.63
CA VAL A 61 -20.97 -7.71 -5.47
C VAL A 61 -20.13 -8.79 -6.16
N LYS A 62 -20.44 -10.06 -5.91
CA LYS A 62 -19.71 -11.19 -6.48
C LYS A 62 -19.84 -11.24 -8.00
N ASP A 63 -21.02 -10.98 -8.54
CA ASP A 63 -21.25 -10.97 -9.98
C ASP A 63 -20.36 -9.92 -10.68
N ILE A 64 -20.34 -8.67 -10.20
CA ILE A 64 -19.50 -7.63 -10.79
C ILE A 64 -18.02 -7.91 -10.58
N TYR A 65 -17.62 -8.36 -9.38
CA TYR A 65 -16.22 -8.66 -9.09
C TYR A 65 -15.64 -9.75 -10.02
N GLU A 66 -16.41 -10.82 -10.26
CA GLU A 66 -15.99 -11.97 -11.08
C GLU A 66 -16.18 -11.73 -12.58
N ASN A 67 -17.26 -11.05 -12.99
CA ASN A 67 -17.69 -10.98 -14.39
C ASN A 67 -17.54 -9.59 -15.04
N GLY A 68 -17.40 -8.51 -14.26
CA GLY A 68 -17.32 -7.13 -14.74
C GLY A 68 -18.62 -6.61 -15.35
N GLU A 69 -18.77 -5.28 -15.44
CA GLU A 69 -19.95 -4.64 -16.03
C GLU A 69 -19.60 -3.49 -17.00
N HIS A 70 -18.53 -2.74 -16.72
CA HIS A 70 -18.25 -1.48 -17.42
C HIS A 70 -17.15 -1.55 -18.48
N ALA A 71 -16.18 -2.46 -18.34
CA ALA A 71 -15.00 -2.55 -19.20
C ALA A 71 -15.06 -3.69 -20.24
N GLU A 72 -15.99 -3.60 -21.20
CA GLU A 72 -16.16 -4.61 -22.27
C GLU A 72 -15.02 -4.54 -23.30
N LYS A 73 -14.37 -5.66 -23.59
CA LYS A 73 -13.34 -5.81 -24.63
C LYS A 73 -13.98 -6.07 -26.00
N SER A 74 -13.22 -5.95 -27.08
CA SER A 74 -13.75 -6.21 -28.44
C SER A 74 -14.27 -7.64 -28.69
N ASP A 75 -13.87 -8.62 -27.89
CA ASP A 75 -14.37 -10.00 -27.99
C ASP A 75 -15.69 -10.24 -27.23
N GLY A 76 -16.22 -9.19 -26.58
CA GLY A 76 -17.44 -9.22 -25.77
C GLY A 76 -17.22 -9.78 -24.36
N SER A 77 -15.99 -10.08 -23.96
CA SER A 77 -15.64 -10.36 -22.57
C SER A 77 -15.27 -9.08 -21.83
N TYR A 78 -15.34 -9.08 -20.50
CA TYR A 78 -15.01 -7.91 -19.69
C TYR A 78 -13.61 -8.01 -19.09
N ARG A 79 -12.99 -6.87 -18.81
CA ARG A 79 -11.95 -6.78 -17.77
C ARG A 79 -12.66 -6.88 -16.42
N THR A 80 -12.05 -7.56 -15.45
CA THR A 80 -12.70 -7.81 -14.17
C THR A 80 -11.73 -7.52 -13.03
N LEU A 81 -12.27 -7.02 -11.92
CA LEU A 81 -11.51 -6.72 -10.72
C LEU A 81 -10.89 -7.99 -10.13
N MET A 82 -11.60 -9.13 -10.17
CA MET A 82 -11.04 -10.43 -9.77
C MET A 82 -9.89 -10.85 -10.69
N GLY A 83 -10.06 -10.72 -12.01
CA GLY A 83 -9.03 -11.11 -12.98
C GLY A 83 -7.73 -10.34 -12.77
N PHE A 84 -7.85 -9.10 -12.31
CA PHE A 84 -6.73 -8.31 -11.85
C PHE A 84 -6.21 -8.80 -10.49
N ALA A 85 -7.04 -8.82 -9.46
CA ALA A 85 -6.60 -9.24 -8.13
C ALA A 85 -5.88 -10.62 -8.10
N ASP A 86 -6.30 -11.57 -8.95
CA ASP A 86 -5.86 -12.97 -8.98
C ASP A 86 -4.67 -13.26 -9.93
N ALA A 87 -4.33 -12.34 -10.84
CA ALA A 87 -3.30 -12.62 -11.86
C ALA A 87 -1.95 -12.93 -11.22
N SER A 88 -1.15 -13.81 -11.83
CA SER A 88 0.22 -14.10 -11.40
C SER A 88 1.25 -13.26 -12.15
N GLY A 89 2.47 -13.18 -11.61
CA GLY A 89 3.59 -12.47 -12.26
C GLY A 89 3.37 -10.95 -12.33
N LYS A 90 2.66 -10.40 -11.35
CA LYS A 90 2.38 -8.97 -11.24
C LYS A 90 3.65 -8.21 -10.82
N ASN A 91 3.84 -7.00 -11.36
CA ASN A 91 4.99 -6.15 -11.08
C ASN A 91 4.80 -5.30 -9.82
N HIS A 92 4.26 -5.86 -8.74
CA HIS A 92 4.05 -5.18 -7.46
C HIS A 92 4.56 -6.05 -6.30
N ALA A 93 4.79 -5.49 -5.11
CA ALA A 93 5.45 -6.22 -4.02
C ALA A 93 4.53 -7.21 -3.27
N TYR A 94 3.21 -7.09 -3.38
CA TYR A 94 2.26 -7.79 -2.50
C TYR A 94 2.37 -9.32 -2.55
N ASP A 95 2.41 -9.92 -3.74
CA ASP A 95 2.38 -11.39 -3.86
C ASP A 95 3.68 -12.03 -3.35
N ASP A 96 4.83 -11.38 -3.59
CA ASP A 96 6.11 -11.81 -3.02
C ASP A 96 6.11 -11.68 -1.49
N TYR A 97 5.58 -10.57 -0.96
CA TYR A 97 5.49 -10.31 0.47
C TYR A 97 4.58 -11.33 1.19
N TYR A 98 3.40 -11.62 0.64
CA TYR A 98 2.49 -12.63 1.20
C TYR A 98 2.85 -14.07 0.81
N GLY A 99 3.84 -14.26 -0.07
CA GLY A 99 4.25 -15.57 -0.58
C GLY A 99 3.17 -16.30 -1.39
N ALA A 100 2.23 -15.55 -1.99
CA ALA A 100 1.08 -16.10 -2.72
C ALA A 100 0.69 -15.18 -3.88
N ASP A 101 0.65 -15.75 -5.09
CA ASP A 101 -0.04 -15.12 -6.23
C ASP A 101 -1.51 -14.86 -5.85
N GLY A 102 -2.05 -13.71 -6.26
CA GLY A 102 -3.46 -13.41 -6.00
C GLY A 102 -3.77 -12.97 -4.57
N SER A 103 -2.77 -12.49 -3.82
CA SER A 103 -2.91 -12.13 -2.40
C SER A 103 -4.00 -11.08 -2.08
N TRP A 104 -4.34 -10.22 -3.05
CA TRP A 104 -5.49 -9.31 -2.96
C TRP A 104 -6.82 -10.00 -3.26
N ASN A 105 -6.84 -10.95 -4.19
CA ASN A 105 -8.02 -11.74 -4.47
C ASN A 105 -8.42 -12.59 -3.26
N ASP A 106 -7.44 -13.22 -2.61
CA ASP A 106 -7.67 -14.01 -1.39
C ASP A 106 -8.34 -13.16 -0.29
N PHE A 107 -7.85 -11.94 -0.08
CA PHE A 107 -8.40 -11.01 0.91
C PHE A 107 -9.84 -10.57 0.56
N VAL A 108 -10.04 -10.08 -0.67
CA VAL A 108 -11.34 -9.55 -1.13
C VAL A 108 -12.38 -10.66 -1.23
N SER A 109 -12.03 -11.80 -1.83
CA SER A 109 -12.95 -12.95 -1.94
C SER A 109 -13.34 -13.50 -0.58
N ALA A 110 -12.42 -13.53 0.40
CA ALA A 110 -12.75 -13.93 1.76
C ALA A 110 -13.79 -12.98 2.40
N ALA A 111 -13.67 -11.67 2.17
CA ALA A 111 -14.64 -10.67 2.65
C ALA A 111 -16.00 -10.84 1.96
N ILE A 112 -16.01 -10.95 0.63
CA ILE A 112 -17.23 -11.15 -0.18
C ILE A 112 -17.94 -12.44 0.23
N ASP A 113 -17.22 -13.55 0.44
CA ASP A 113 -17.83 -14.84 0.77
C ASP A 113 -18.07 -15.02 2.28
N GLY A 114 -17.57 -14.12 3.14
CA GLY A 114 -17.68 -14.24 4.60
C GLY A 114 -16.93 -15.47 5.13
N THR A 115 -15.70 -15.66 4.66
CA THR A 115 -14.84 -16.80 5.01
C THR A 115 -13.50 -16.33 5.57
N GLY A 116 -12.66 -17.27 6.02
CA GLY A 116 -11.34 -16.94 6.56
C GLY A 116 -11.45 -15.99 7.76
N PRO A 117 -10.69 -14.87 7.77
CA PRO A 117 -10.77 -13.84 8.81
C PRO A 117 -12.17 -13.20 8.96
N PHE A 118 -13.03 -13.33 7.95
CA PHE A 118 -14.38 -12.75 7.95
C PHE A 118 -15.47 -13.77 8.29
N ALA A 119 -15.10 -14.99 8.70
CA ALA A 119 -16.05 -16.04 9.02
C ALA A 119 -16.82 -15.74 10.31
N GLY A 120 -18.11 -15.44 10.17
CA GLY A 120 -18.97 -15.08 11.29
C GLY A 120 -19.01 -13.58 11.59
N GLU A 121 -18.27 -12.78 10.84
CA GLU A 121 -18.27 -11.33 10.93
C GLU A 121 -19.55 -10.69 10.40
N SER A 122 -19.81 -9.47 10.87
CA SER A 122 -20.98 -8.70 10.44
C SER A 122 -20.89 -8.27 8.97
N ASP A 123 -22.04 -8.03 8.34
CA ASP A 123 -22.07 -7.45 6.99
C ASP A 123 -21.39 -6.08 6.94
N THR A 124 -21.46 -5.30 8.03
CA THR A 124 -20.76 -4.00 8.14
C THR A 124 -19.24 -4.14 8.12
N VAL A 125 -18.69 -5.17 8.78
CA VAL A 125 -17.26 -5.50 8.74
C VAL A 125 -16.85 -5.95 7.34
N ARG A 126 -17.60 -6.88 6.75
CA ARG A 126 -17.35 -7.40 5.40
C ARG A 126 -17.43 -6.33 4.32
N ASP A 127 -18.34 -5.37 4.49
CA ASP A 127 -18.49 -4.22 3.59
C ASP A 127 -17.22 -3.37 3.57
N GLN A 128 -16.67 -3.03 4.75
CA GLN A 128 -15.42 -2.25 4.81
C GLN A 128 -14.25 -2.98 4.16
N ALA A 129 -14.08 -4.27 4.43
CA ALA A 129 -13.00 -5.05 3.82
C ALA A 129 -13.17 -5.20 2.30
N THR A 130 -14.40 -5.40 1.82
CA THR A 130 -14.72 -5.52 0.39
C THR A 130 -14.51 -4.20 -0.35
N GLU A 131 -15.20 -3.14 0.10
CA GLU A 131 -15.14 -1.82 -0.53
C GLU A 131 -13.70 -1.29 -0.53
N LYS A 132 -13.04 -1.27 0.65
CA LYS A 132 -11.70 -0.68 0.75
C LYS A 132 -10.64 -1.58 0.11
N GLY A 133 -10.78 -2.90 0.22
CA GLY A 133 -9.88 -3.87 -0.42
C GLY A 133 -9.89 -3.72 -1.94
N ILE A 134 -11.06 -3.50 -2.55
CA ILE A 134 -11.16 -3.29 -4.00
C ILE A 134 -10.71 -1.87 -4.37
N GLN A 135 -11.36 -0.84 -3.84
CA GLN A 135 -11.09 0.56 -4.21
C GLN A 135 -9.64 0.95 -3.99
N ASN A 136 -9.02 0.48 -2.91
CA ASN A 136 -7.70 0.95 -2.49
C ASN A 136 -6.63 -0.11 -2.63
N GLY A 137 -6.95 -1.37 -2.34
CA GLY A 137 -6.02 -2.48 -2.49
C GLY A 137 -5.79 -2.84 -3.95
N VAL A 138 -6.81 -3.42 -4.58
CA VAL A 138 -6.73 -3.92 -5.96
C VAL A 138 -6.33 -2.81 -6.93
N MET A 139 -7.00 -1.65 -6.88
CA MET A 139 -6.73 -0.55 -7.82
C MET A 139 -5.33 0.06 -7.63
N THR A 140 -4.87 0.28 -6.40
CA THR A 140 -3.49 0.77 -6.17
C THR A 140 -2.46 -0.26 -6.57
N ALA A 141 -2.71 -1.56 -6.31
CA ALA A 141 -1.81 -2.62 -6.71
C ALA A 141 -1.63 -2.68 -8.22
N TYR A 142 -2.71 -2.48 -8.98
CA TYR A 142 -2.67 -2.41 -10.44
C TYR A 142 -2.04 -1.15 -10.98
N ALA A 143 -2.28 0.00 -10.34
CA ALA A 143 -1.54 1.21 -10.67
C ALA A 143 -0.03 0.99 -10.53
N ILE A 144 0.43 0.43 -9.40
CA ILE A 144 1.87 0.16 -9.19
C ILE A 144 2.39 -0.92 -10.14
N HIS A 145 1.59 -1.96 -10.44
CA HIS A 145 1.94 -2.96 -11.44
C HIS A 145 2.31 -2.29 -12.77
N GLU A 146 1.46 -1.39 -13.26
CA GLU A 146 1.67 -0.81 -14.58
C GLU A 146 2.81 0.23 -14.60
N LEU A 147 2.98 1.01 -13.54
CA LEU A 147 4.13 1.92 -13.42
C LEU A 147 5.46 1.15 -13.42
N ASN A 148 5.51 -0.02 -12.78
CA ASN A 148 6.68 -0.89 -12.82
C ASN A 148 6.83 -1.61 -14.17
N ALA A 149 5.72 -1.99 -14.81
CA ALA A 149 5.74 -2.53 -16.17
C ALA A 149 6.29 -1.51 -17.18
N ALA A 150 5.97 -0.23 -17.02
CA ALA A 150 6.53 0.85 -17.83
C ALA A 150 8.06 0.91 -17.75
N ILE A 151 8.61 0.84 -16.53
CA ILE A 151 10.07 0.77 -16.30
C ILE A 151 10.67 -0.46 -16.99
N ILE A 152 10.08 -1.64 -16.81
CA ILE A 152 10.58 -2.89 -17.41
C ILE A 152 10.56 -2.82 -18.94
N LYS A 153 9.49 -2.28 -19.53
CA LYS A 153 9.36 -2.08 -20.99
C LYS A 153 10.41 -1.07 -21.49
N ALA A 154 10.62 0.03 -20.76
CA ALA A 154 11.64 1.01 -21.05
C ALA A 154 13.08 0.45 -20.96
N GLU A 155 13.38 -0.41 -19.98
CA GLU A 155 14.68 -1.11 -19.87
C GLU A 155 14.96 -2.01 -21.07
N ALA A 156 13.91 -2.58 -21.66
CA ALA A 156 13.97 -3.35 -22.89
C ALA A 156 14.12 -2.49 -24.17
N GLY A 157 14.10 -1.15 -24.04
CA GLY A 157 14.18 -0.19 -25.15
C GLY A 157 12.84 0.15 -25.80
N ASN A 158 11.72 -0.27 -25.20
CA ASN A 158 10.38 -0.10 -25.75
C ASN A 158 9.67 1.09 -25.08
N TRP A 159 10.11 2.31 -25.42
CA TRP A 159 9.66 3.55 -24.78
C TRP A 159 8.33 4.11 -25.31
N GLY A 160 7.77 3.52 -26.36
CA GLY A 160 6.71 4.12 -27.16
C GLY A 160 5.31 4.11 -26.54
N PRO A 161 4.34 4.79 -27.20
CA PRO A 161 2.92 4.84 -26.80
C PRO A 161 2.19 3.50 -26.87
N ASP A 162 2.75 2.49 -27.56
CA ASP A 162 2.20 1.13 -27.58
C ASP A 162 2.85 0.22 -26.50
N ASP A 163 3.81 0.74 -25.72
CA ASP A 163 4.66 -0.03 -24.81
C ASP A 163 4.76 0.63 -23.41
N ALA A 164 5.88 1.27 -23.07
CA ALA A 164 6.12 1.82 -21.73
C ALA A 164 5.15 2.96 -21.39
N GLN A 165 4.88 3.85 -22.35
CA GLN A 165 3.94 4.96 -22.12
C GLN A 165 2.51 4.44 -21.93
N HIS A 166 2.13 3.37 -22.62
CA HIS A 166 0.82 2.74 -22.43
C HIS A 166 0.63 2.22 -20.99
N ALA A 167 1.62 1.50 -20.47
CA ALA A 167 1.58 1.03 -19.09
C ALA A 167 1.52 2.20 -18.11
N TRP A 168 2.29 3.26 -18.36
CA TRP A 168 2.26 4.43 -17.50
C TRP A 168 0.87 5.09 -17.48
N ASP A 169 0.22 5.20 -18.64
CA ASP A 169 -1.14 5.70 -18.79
C ASP A 169 -2.18 4.80 -18.06
N GLU A 170 -2.06 3.48 -18.17
CA GLU A 170 -2.90 2.52 -17.45
C GLU A 170 -2.76 2.71 -15.92
N GLY A 171 -1.55 3.05 -15.45
CA GLY A 171 -1.30 3.39 -14.05
C GLY A 171 -2.14 4.57 -13.55
N TRP A 172 -2.28 5.64 -14.35
CA TRP A 172 -3.15 6.77 -14.02
C TRP A 172 -4.63 6.38 -14.09
N ALA A 173 -5.02 5.61 -15.11
CA ALA A 173 -6.39 5.12 -15.27
C ALA A 173 -6.88 4.34 -14.03
N PHE A 174 -6.03 3.49 -13.44
CA PHE A 174 -6.38 2.74 -12.22
C PHE A 174 -6.39 3.59 -10.95
N TYR A 175 -5.59 4.66 -10.90
CA TYR A 175 -5.50 5.53 -9.72
C TYR A 175 -6.59 6.61 -9.67
N HIS A 176 -6.83 7.27 -10.80
CA HIS A 176 -7.77 8.39 -10.93
C HIS A 176 -9.16 7.91 -11.37
N GLY A 177 -9.21 7.15 -12.46
CA GLY A 177 -10.45 6.86 -13.20
C GLY A 177 -10.85 8.01 -14.14
N PRO A 178 -11.92 7.84 -14.91
CA PRO A 178 -12.41 8.85 -15.85
C PRO A 178 -13.19 9.97 -15.14
N ASP A 179 -13.04 11.22 -15.63
CA ASP A 179 -13.79 12.42 -15.20
C ASP A 179 -14.73 12.98 -16.30
N ASP A 180 -14.94 12.21 -17.36
CA ASP A 180 -15.87 12.49 -18.45
C ASP A 180 -17.32 12.60 -17.98
N ALA A 181 -18.10 13.54 -18.55
CA ALA A 181 -19.47 13.80 -18.13
C ALA A 181 -20.43 12.59 -18.20
N ASP A 182 -20.18 11.65 -19.10
CA ASP A 182 -20.98 10.43 -19.29
C ASP A 182 -20.33 9.17 -18.65
N ALA A 183 -19.14 9.32 -18.06
CA ALA A 183 -18.39 8.27 -17.35
C ALA A 183 -17.66 8.89 -16.14
N ASP A 184 -18.38 9.64 -15.31
CA ASP A 184 -17.85 10.30 -14.12
C ASP A 184 -17.99 9.35 -12.93
N TYR A 185 -16.88 8.68 -12.60
CA TYR A 185 -16.79 7.78 -11.45
C TYR A 185 -15.99 8.40 -10.30
N ASP A 186 -16.05 9.74 -10.19
CA ASP A 186 -15.46 10.49 -9.09
C ASP A 186 -15.86 9.89 -7.74
N GLY A 187 -14.87 9.66 -6.88
CA GLY A 187 -15.11 9.15 -5.54
C GLY A 187 -14.87 7.65 -5.33
N CYS A 188 -14.69 6.89 -6.42
CA CYS A 188 -14.54 5.44 -6.38
C CYS A 188 -13.09 4.96 -6.55
N GLY A 189 -12.16 5.82 -6.98
CA GLY A 189 -10.74 5.48 -7.12
C GLY A 189 -9.88 5.77 -5.88
N PRO A 190 -8.62 5.31 -5.87
CA PRO A 190 -7.60 5.71 -4.89
C PRO A 190 -7.43 7.23 -4.74
N TYR A 191 -7.55 7.99 -5.85
CA TYR A 191 -7.49 9.45 -5.84
C TYR A 191 -8.47 10.08 -4.83
N ALA A 192 -9.71 9.58 -4.79
CA ALA A 192 -10.72 10.09 -3.88
C ALA A 192 -10.43 9.75 -2.40
N THR A 193 -9.79 8.62 -2.14
CA THR A 193 -9.31 8.29 -0.80
C THR A 193 -8.25 9.28 -0.34
N ALA A 194 -7.30 9.61 -1.22
CA ALA A 194 -6.26 10.59 -0.92
C ALA A 194 -6.86 11.95 -0.53
N ASP A 195 -7.84 12.47 -1.28
CA ASP A 195 -8.53 13.72 -0.94
C ASP A 195 -9.26 13.65 0.41
N LYS A 196 -9.96 12.54 0.68
CA LYS A 196 -10.63 12.32 1.97
C LYS A 196 -9.64 12.31 3.13
N ARG A 197 -8.47 11.67 2.98
CA ARG A 197 -7.43 11.64 4.02
C ARG A 197 -6.78 13.00 4.18
N ALA A 198 -6.51 13.71 3.10
CA ALA A 198 -6.00 15.05 3.16
C ALA A 198 -6.93 16.01 3.91
N GLY A 199 -8.24 15.88 3.73
CA GLY A 199 -9.23 16.61 4.53
C GLY A 199 -9.18 16.28 6.02
N ASN A 200 -8.87 15.05 6.41
CA ASN A 200 -8.75 14.65 7.82
C ASN A 200 -7.46 15.17 8.49
N PHE A 201 -6.36 15.24 7.73
CA PHE A 201 -5.05 15.64 8.25
C PHE A 201 -4.69 17.11 7.95
N GLY A 202 -5.56 17.83 7.25
CA GLY A 202 -5.30 19.22 6.86
C GLY A 202 -4.18 19.37 5.83
N THR A 203 -3.98 18.35 4.99
CA THR A 203 -2.93 18.31 3.95
C THR A 203 -3.50 18.52 2.54
N ALA A 204 -4.71 19.10 2.44
CA ALA A 204 -5.32 19.49 1.18
C ALA A 204 -4.91 20.91 0.77
N ASN A 205 -4.90 21.18 -0.53
CA ASN A 205 -4.80 22.52 -1.08
C ASN A 205 -6.13 23.30 -0.89
N ALA A 206 -6.20 24.53 -1.41
CA ALA A 206 -7.38 25.38 -1.25
C ALA A 206 -8.65 24.84 -1.95
N ASP A 207 -8.48 23.98 -2.95
CA ASP A 207 -9.56 23.39 -3.74
C ASP A 207 -10.04 22.05 -3.16
N GLY A 208 -9.39 21.57 -2.09
CA GLY A 208 -9.70 20.30 -1.44
C GLY A 208 -8.88 19.10 -1.94
N THR A 209 -8.04 19.29 -2.96
CA THR A 209 -7.17 18.24 -3.50
C THR A 209 -6.02 17.95 -2.53
N ALA A 210 -5.75 16.68 -2.30
CA ALA A 210 -4.63 16.23 -1.49
C ALA A 210 -3.29 16.74 -2.06
N ALA A 211 -2.39 17.19 -1.18
CA ALA A 211 -1.02 17.51 -1.59
C ALA A 211 -0.33 16.30 -2.26
N THR A 212 -0.67 15.08 -1.83
CA THR A 212 -0.21 13.84 -2.47
C THR A 212 -0.78 13.66 -3.87
N ASN A 213 -2.06 13.96 -4.12
CA ASN A 213 -2.62 13.93 -5.49
C ASN A 213 -1.95 14.94 -6.41
N VAL A 214 -1.68 16.15 -5.91
CA VAL A 214 -0.91 17.16 -6.66
C VAL A 214 0.50 16.66 -6.99
N ALA A 215 1.18 16.03 -6.04
CA ALA A 215 2.52 15.47 -6.24
C ALA A 215 2.51 14.24 -7.17
N THR A 216 1.54 13.34 -7.03
CA THR A 216 1.33 12.19 -7.93
C THR A 216 1.09 12.65 -9.36
N LEU A 217 0.22 13.64 -9.59
CA LEU A 217 -0.02 14.19 -10.93
C LEU A 217 1.26 14.79 -11.53
N ALA A 218 2.03 15.52 -10.74
CA ALA A 218 3.30 16.08 -11.19
C ALA A 218 4.31 14.98 -11.54
N ALA A 219 4.36 13.90 -10.75
CA ALA A 219 5.21 12.75 -11.00
C ALA A 219 4.76 11.94 -12.23
N MET A 220 3.45 11.75 -12.44
CA MET A 220 2.91 11.13 -13.66
C MET A 220 3.35 11.89 -14.91
N ASN A 221 3.19 13.21 -14.92
CA ASN A 221 3.64 14.06 -16.04
C ASN A 221 5.17 14.02 -16.23
N ALA A 222 5.93 13.97 -15.13
CA ALA A 222 7.38 13.86 -15.18
C ALA A 222 7.83 12.50 -15.75
N GLY A 223 7.20 11.39 -15.34
CA GLY A 223 7.47 10.06 -15.86
C GLY A 223 7.14 9.92 -17.34
N LEU A 224 6.01 10.49 -17.78
CA LEU A 224 5.67 10.55 -19.21
C LEU A 224 6.73 11.33 -20.00
N THR A 225 7.13 12.50 -19.50
CA THR A 225 8.20 13.31 -20.10
C THR A 225 9.54 12.56 -20.11
N ALA A 226 9.85 11.81 -19.07
CA ALA A 226 11.07 11.02 -18.98
C ALA A 226 11.09 9.91 -20.04
N MET A 227 9.98 9.19 -20.23
CA MET A 227 9.88 8.18 -21.29
C MET A 227 10.01 8.77 -22.69
N GLN A 228 9.40 9.92 -22.96
CA GLN A 228 9.54 10.63 -24.25
C GLN A 228 10.98 11.05 -24.54
N ASN A 229 11.79 11.26 -23.50
CA ASN A 229 13.21 11.59 -23.59
C ASN A 229 14.15 10.38 -23.43
N GLU A 230 13.60 9.17 -23.27
CA GLU A 230 14.34 7.94 -22.96
C GLU A 230 15.23 8.09 -21.70
N ASP A 231 14.75 8.85 -20.71
CA ASP A 231 15.42 9.10 -19.42
C ASP A 231 14.97 8.08 -18.37
N MET A 232 15.74 7.00 -18.24
CA MET A 232 15.44 5.95 -17.28
C MET A 232 15.47 6.44 -15.83
N GLN A 233 16.42 7.30 -15.46
CA GLN A 233 16.51 7.77 -14.09
C GLN A 233 15.30 8.66 -13.75
N GLY A 234 14.93 9.56 -14.67
CA GLY A 234 13.73 10.39 -14.50
C GLY A 234 12.44 9.57 -14.37
N LEU A 235 12.32 8.45 -15.09
CA LEU A 235 11.17 7.55 -14.97
C LEU A 235 11.13 6.84 -13.62
N VAL A 236 12.26 6.31 -13.15
CA VAL A 236 12.36 5.66 -11.83
C VAL A 236 12.08 6.66 -10.71
N ASP A 237 12.66 7.86 -10.77
CA ASP A 237 12.44 8.91 -9.78
C ASP A 237 10.95 9.32 -9.71
N ALA A 238 10.27 9.41 -10.86
CA ALA A 238 8.84 9.67 -10.92
C ALA A 238 8.02 8.54 -10.27
N ARG A 239 8.35 7.28 -10.56
CA ARG A 239 7.67 6.11 -9.95
C ARG A 239 7.85 6.10 -8.44
N ASP A 240 9.06 6.36 -7.95
CA ASP A 240 9.38 6.38 -6.52
C ASP A 240 8.63 7.50 -5.79
N GLU A 241 8.47 8.67 -6.40
CA GLU A 241 7.65 9.76 -5.85
C GLU A 241 6.16 9.37 -5.79
N ILE A 242 5.63 8.68 -6.80
CA ILE A 242 4.24 8.17 -6.77
C ILE A 242 4.07 7.17 -5.61
N LEU A 243 4.99 6.21 -5.48
CA LEU A 243 4.94 5.22 -4.39
C LEU A 243 5.02 5.90 -3.02
N LYS A 244 5.89 6.89 -2.85
CA LYS A 244 5.94 7.69 -1.61
C LYS A 244 4.60 8.35 -1.30
N ASN A 245 3.92 8.92 -2.29
CA ASN A 245 2.61 9.54 -2.11
C ASN A 245 1.53 8.52 -1.73
N VAL A 246 1.57 7.31 -2.30
CA VAL A 246 0.74 6.17 -1.86
C VAL A 246 1.01 5.83 -0.39
N VAL A 247 2.28 5.73 0.02
CA VAL A 247 2.67 5.46 1.41
C VAL A 247 2.11 6.52 2.36
N ILE A 248 2.17 7.81 2.01
CA ILE A 248 1.60 8.90 2.81
C ILE A 248 0.08 8.73 2.98
N VAL A 249 -0.65 8.51 1.88
CA VAL A 249 -2.12 8.43 1.89
C VAL A 249 -2.61 7.30 2.80
N TYR A 250 -2.04 6.11 2.66
CA TYR A 250 -2.49 4.95 3.42
C TYR A 250 -1.89 4.88 4.82
N SER A 251 -0.78 5.57 5.08
CA SER A 251 -0.33 5.87 6.45
C SER A 251 -1.37 6.75 7.18
N GLN A 252 -1.82 7.83 6.54
CA GLN A 252 -2.88 8.68 7.08
C GLN A 252 -4.19 7.91 7.30
N ALA A 253 -4.56 7.03 6.35
CA ALA A 253 -5.73 6.18 6.50
C ALA A 253 -5.61 5.24 7.70
N SER A 254 -4.51 4.50 7.82
CA SER A 254 -4.27 3.58 8.94
C SER A 254 -4.31 4.29 10.29
N VAL A 255 -3.60 5.42 10.42
CA VAL A 255 -3.60 6.26 11.62
C VAL A 255 -5.01 6.76 11.97
N ARG A 256 -5.80 7.16 10.96
CA ARG A 256 -7.17 7.63 11.17
C ARG A 256 -8.07 6.55 11.76
N TYR A 257 -7.97 5.31 11.29
CA TYR A 257 -8.82 4.23 11.78
C TYR A 257 -8.38 3.69 13.13
N ALA A 258 -7.09 3.67 13.41
CA ALA A 258 -6.57 3.42 14.75
C ALA A 258 -7.11 4.44 15.77
N SER A 259 -7.14 5.73 15.40
CA SER A 259 -7.72 6.81 16.21
C SER A 259 -9.22 6.58 16.47
N LYS A 260 -9.99 6.21 15.44
CA LYS A 260 -11.41 5.90 15.59
C LYS A 260 -11.68 4.68 16.48
N MET A 261 -10.91 3.61 16.33
CA MET A 261 -11.02 2.43 17.19
C MET A 261 -10.82 2.78 18.67
N THR A 262 -9.88 3.70 18.95
CA THR A 262 -9.68 4.22 20.31
C THR A 262 -10.93 4.94 20.83
N ASP A 263 -11.56 5.77 20.00
CA ASP A 263 -12.82 6.45 20.33
C ASP A 263 -13.98 5.45 20.56
N ASP A 264 -14.08 4.39 19.75
CA ASP A 264 -15.14 3.39 19.83
C ASP A 264 -15.03 2.55 21.10
N LEU A 265 -13.81 2.12 21.46
CA LEU A 265 -13.56 1.43 22.73
C LEU A 265 -13.90 2.31 23.93
N ALA A 266 -13.56 3.60 23.88
CA ALA A 266 -13.93 4.55 24.92
C ALA A 266 -15.46 4.74 25.04
N ALA A 267 -16.18 4.60 23.93
CA ALA A 267 -17.64 4.61 23.89
C ALA A 267 -18.29 3.26 24.25
N GLY A 268 -17.51 2.17 24.26
CA GLY A 268 -18.00 0.80 24.43
C GLY A 268 -18.78 0.28 23.20
N ASP A 269 -18.46 0.79 22.01
CA ASP A 269 -19.11 0.43 20.75
C ASP A 269 -18.30 -0.63 20.00
N ALA A 270 -18.46 -1.89 20.39
CA ALA A 270 -17.74 -3.00 19.76
C ALA A 270 -18.05 -3.12 18.25
N ALA A 271 -19.28 -2.77 17.81
CA ALA A 271 -19.65 -2.91 16.41
C ALA A 271 -18.93 -1.87 15.52
N ASP A 272 -18.81 -0.63 15.98
CA ASP A 272 -18.03 0.39 15.26
C ASP A 272 -16.52 0.14 15.40
N TYR A 273 -16.05 -0.44 16.51
CA TYR A 273 -14.67 -0.90 16.67
C TYR A 273 -14.29 -1.94 15.60
N ASP A 274 -15.02 -3.06 15.52
CA ASP A 274 -14.74 -4.14 14.55
C ASP A 274 -14.80 -3.60 13.11
N LYS A 275 -15.77 -2.73 12.83
CA LYS A 275 -15.90 -2.05 11.54
C LYS A 275 -14.66 -1.22 11.19
N HIS A 276 -14.23 -0.34 12.11
CA HIS A 276 -13.06 0.51 11.87
C HIS A 276 -11.76 -0.29 11.86
N GLN A 277 -11.73 -1.43 12.55
CA GLN A 277 -10.62 -2.38 12.51
C GLN A 277 -10.46 -3.00 11.12
N ALA A 278 -11.55 -3.52 10.53
CA ALA A 278 -11.55 -4.04 9.16
C ALA A 278 -11.17 -2.97 8.13
N GLU A 279 -11.69 -1.75 8.29
CA GLU A 279 -11.36 -0.63 7.41
C GLU A 279 -9.87 -0.24 7.52
N GLY A 280 -9.35 -0.18 8.76
CA GLY A 280 -7.94 0.09 9.05
C GLY A 280 -7.01 -0.97 8.46
N HIS A 281 -7.34 -2.26 8.60
CA HIS A 281 -6.59 -3.36 8.01
C HIS A 281 -6.52 -3.22 6.49
N ALA A 282 -7.67 -3.02 5.82
CA ALA A 282 -7.72 -2.90 4.37
C ALA A 282 -6.85 -1.75 3.86
N PHE A 283 -6.79 -0.62 4.58
CA PHE A 283 -5.91 0.48 4.25
C PHE A 283 -4.43 0.19 4.52
N PHE A 284 -4.09 -0.40 5.67
CA PHE A 284 -2.70 -0.72 5.99
C PHE A 284 -2.12 -1.74 4.98
N ARG A 285 -2.93 -2.73 4.59
CA ARG A 285 -2.56 -3.75 3.60
C ARG A 285 -2.10 -3.15 2.26
N VAL A 286 -2.55 -1.94 1.90
CA VAL A 286 -2.09 -1.23 0.69
C VAL A 286 -0.60 -0.86 0.76
N ILE A 287 -0.06 -0.59 1.94
CA ILE A 287 1.34 -0.16 2.11
C ILE A 287 2.20 -1.19 2.80
N GLU A 288 1.62 -2.24 3.38
CA GLU A 288 2.32 -3.22 4.20
C GLU A 288 3.59 -3.75 3.53
N ALA A 289 3.48 -4.29 2.31
CA ALA A 289 4.61 -4.82 1.54
C ALA A 289 5.69 -3.77 1.20
N TYR A 290 5.39 -2.47 1.32
CA TYR A 290 6.32 -1.38 1.04
C TYR A 290 6.90 -0.75 2.30
N VAL A 291 6.31 -1.00 3.48
CA VAL A 291 6.80 -0.47 4.75
C VAL A 291 7.46 -1.52 5.64
N ALA A 292 7.09 -2.80 5.47
CA ALA A 292 7.51 -3.91 6.32
C ALA A 292 9.04 -4.01 6.47
N ASP A 293 9.75 -3.97 5.35
CA ASP A 293 11.22 -3.98 5.27
C ASP A 293 11.89 -2.83 6.06
N TYR A 294 11.19 -1.77 6.46
CA TYR A 294 11.77 -0.70 7.30
C TYR A 294 11.54 -0.91 8.79
N THR A 295 10.81 -1.96 9.16
CA THR A 295 10.28 -2.14 10.51
C THR A 295 10.84 -3.35 11.25
N ASP A 296 11.82 -4.06 10.68
CA ASP A 296 12.64 -5.04 11.40
C ASP A 296 13.23 -4.43 12.67
N ALA A 297 13.22 -5.20 13.75
CA ALA A 297 13.66 -4.73 15.05
C ALA A 297 14.47 -5.76 15.84
N CYS A 298 15.39 -5.24 16.65
CA CYS A 298 16.07 -5.99 17.68
C CYS A 298 15.46 -5.67 19.04
N TYR A 299 15.07 -6.69 19.78
CA TYR A 299 14.62 -6.58 21.15
C TYR A 299 15.81 -6.45 22.11
N ASN A 300 15.70 -5.55 23.08
CA ASN A 300 16.68 -5.36 24.14
C ASN A 300 16.19 -6.00 25.44
N ASN A 301 16.91 -6.97 25.98
CA ASN A 301 16.48 -7.70 27.19
C ASN A 301 16.71 -6.95 28.51
N GLN A 302 17.26 -5.73 28.47
CA GLN A 302 17.44 -4.87 29.64
C GLN A 302 16.33 -3.82 29.75
N THR A 303 15.96 -3.21 28.62
CA THR A 303 14.84 -2.23 28.57
C THR A 303 13.50 -2.87 28.29
N HIS A 304 13.48 -4.07 27.71
CA HIS A 304 12.31 -4.67 27.06
C HIS A 304 11.76 -3.83 25.89
N GLY A 305 12.58 -2.93 25.34
CA GLY A 305 12.25 -2.10 24.18
C GLY A 305 12.77 -2.68 22.87
N MET A 306 12.38 -2.05 21.77
CA MET A 306 12.72 -2.46 20.41
C MET A 306 13.59 -1.39 19.75
N ALA A 307 14.72 -1.80 19.19
CA ALA A 307 15.53 -0.97 18.29
C ALA A 307 15.18 -1.33 16.85
N TYR A 308 14.49 -0.43 16.15
CA TYR A 308 14.24 -0.58 14.72
C TYR A 308 15.55 -0.45 13.95
N ILE A 309 15.82 -1.42 13.10
CA ILE A 309 17.05 -1.52 12.32
C ILE A 309 16.80 -1.62 10.81
N GLY A 310 15.54 -1.57 10.36
CA GLY A 310 15.16 -1.74 8.96
C GLY A 310 15.70 -3.05 8.37
N ALA A 311 15.62 -3.22 7.05
CA ALA A 311 15.85 -4.50 6.38
C ALA A 311 17.17 -5.13 6.79
N ALA A 312 17.09 -6.21 7.56
CA ALA A 312 18.22 -6.76 8.29
C ALA A 312 18.14 -8.27 8.45
N GLU A 313 19.27 -8.84 8.87
CA GLU A 313 19.36 -10.24 9.28
C GLU A 313 19.51 -10.32 10.80
N ALA A 314 19.14 -11.45 11.40
CA ALA A 314 19.22 -11.65 12.85
C ALA A 314 20.60 -11.36 13.45
N ALA A 315 21.69 -11.65 12.70
CA ALA A 315 23.06 -11.37 13.12
C ALA A 315 23.34 -9.88 13.35
N HIS A 316 22.54 -8.97 12.79
CA HIS A 316 22.67 -7.55 13.06
C HIS A 316 22.31 -7.19 14.50
N CYS A 317 21.48 -7.97 15.20
CA CYS A 317 21.23 -7.74 16.63
C CYS A 317 22.45 -8.02 17.50
N ASP A 318 23.41 -8.82 17.04
CA ASP A 318 24.70 -9.03 17.72
C ASP A 318 25.69 -7.87 17.46
N GLY A 319 25.32 -6.90 16.61
CA GLY A 319 26.17 -5.80 16.15
C GLY A 319 26.05 -4.52 16.96
N PHE A 320 25.25 -4.48 18.02
CA PHE A 320 25.19 -3.36 18.96
C PHE A 320 26.44 -3.38 19.86
N ASP A 321 27.10 -2.23 19.94
CA ASP A 321 28.32 -2.03 20.75
C ASP A 321 28.29 -0.67 21.44
N TRP A 322 28.86 -0.58 22.63
CA TRP A 322 28.95 0.64 23.41
C TRP A 322 30.17 1.44 22.99
N VAL A 323 29.97 2.51 22.23
CA VAL A 323 31.05 3.25 21.56
C VAL A 323 30.98 4.74 21.85
N THR A 324 32.15 5.39 21.91
CA THR A 324 32.23 6.85 21.96
C THR A 324 31.97 7.43 20.56
N SER A 325 30.88 8.18 20.41
CA SER A 325 30.52 8.86 19.17
C SER A 325 31.62 9.83 18.73
N PRO A 326 32.16 9.71 17.50
CA PRO A 326 33.20 10.62 17.03
C PRO A 326 32.70 12.04 16.78
N SER A 327 31.39 12.24 16.59
CA SER A 327 30.78 13.55 16.33
C SER A 327 30.48 14.32 17.61
N THR A 328 30.03 13.65 18.67
CA THR A 328 29.62 14.31 19.93
C THR A 328 30.60 14.07 21.08
N GLY A 329 31.41 13.01 21.03
CA GLY A 329 32.25 12.57 22.13
C GLY A 329 31.49 11.88 23.27
N GLU A 330 30.18 11.63 23.08
CA GLU A 330 29.32 10.94 24.03
C GLU A 330 29.32 9.44 23.75
N ASP A 331 29.25 8.63 24.80
CA ASP A 331 29.09 7.18 24.65
C ASP A 331 27.64 6.85 24.28
N VAL A 332 27.48 5.98 23.28
CA VAL A 332 26.20 5.59 22.70
C VAL A 332 26.17 4.10 22.41
N CYS A 333 24.98 3.50 22.44
CA CYS A 333 24.79 2.14 21.95
C CYS A 333 24.54 2.17 20.44
N TYR A 334 25.46 1.58 19.68
CA TYR A 334 25.53 1.76 18.24
C TYR A 334 25.55 0.43 17.50
N ASN A 335 24.70 0.29 16.49
CA ASN A 335 24.67 -0.87 15.63
C ASN A 335 25.52 -0.65 14.37
N MET A 336 26.63 -1.38 14.28
CA MET A 336 27.53 -1.34 13.11
C MET A 336 27.06 -2.25 11.95
N GLY A 337 26.21 -3.24 12.24
CA GLY A 337 25.81 -4.29 11.29
C GLY A 337 24.67 -3.89 10.36
N ALA A 338 23.67 -3.17 10.85
CA ALA A 338 22.43 -2.90 10.11
C ALA A 338 22.37 -1.54 9.39
N GLY A 339 23.44 -0.74 9.33
CA GLY A 339 23.39 0.57 8.68
C GLY A 339 23.40 1.75 9.66
N HIS A 340 24.14 1.62 10.76
CA HIS A 340 24.53 2.74 11.63
C HIS A 340 23.40 3.34 12.48
N TYR A 341 22.74 2.51 13.29
CA TYR A 341 21.68 2.96 14.21
C TYR A 341 22.20 3.25 15.61
N VAL A 342 21.62 4.27 16.25
CA VAL A 342 21.86 4.56 17.67
C VAL A 342 20.60 4.22 18.45
N TYR A 343 20.71 3.33 19.44
CA TYR A 343 19.61 3.03 20.35
C TYR A 343 19.68 3.97 21.56
N ALA A 344 18.88 5.04 21.53
CA ALA A 344 18.96 6.14 22.49
C ALA A 344 18.55 5.75 23.93
N GLU A 345 17.76 4.69 24.11
CA GLU A 345 17.32 4.24 25.44
C GLU A 345 18.44 3.51 26.21
N ALA A 346 19.45 2.99 25.50
CA ALA A 346 20.65 2.48 26.13
C ALA A 346 21.53 3.63 26.63
N THR A 347 21.42 3.92 27.93
CA THR A 347 22.20 4.95 28.62
C THR A 347 23.45 4.41 29.33
N THR A 348 23.68 3.10 29.24
CA THR A 348 24.83 2.40 29.83
C THR A 348 25.28 1.24 28.94
N GLU A 349 26.53 0.82 29.09
CA GLU A 349 27.09 -0.38 28.43
C GLU A 349 26.27 -1.64 28.74
N GLU A 350 25.84 -1.82 30.00
CA GLU A 350 25.00 -2.96 30.41
C GLU A 350 23.68 -3.03 29.63
N ILE A 351 23.05 -1.87 29.37
CA ILE A 351 21.83 -1.83 28.54
C ILE A 351 22.16 -2.17 27.08
N CYS A 352 23.29 -1.68 26.56
CA CYS A 352 23.70 -1.97 25.19
C CYS A 352 24.00 -3.45 24.96
N ASP A 353 24.63 -4.12 25.92
CA ASP A 353 24.86 -5.57 25.95
C ASP A 353 23.57 -6.39 26.06
N GLY A 354 22.42 -5.71 26.20
CA GLY A 354 21.08 -6.31 26.21
C GLY A 354 20.58 -6.82 24.86
N PHE A 355 21.29 -6.59 23.77
CA PHE A 355 20.94 -7.10 22.44
C PHE A 355 21.62 -8.44 22.14
N ALA A 356 20.89 -9.30 21.43
CA ALA A 356 21.42 -10.53 20.86
C ALA A 356 20.52 -10.99 19.71
N SER A 357 21.05 -11.73 18.75
CA SER A 357 20.24 -12.45 17.76
C SER A 357 19.38 -13.52 18.43
N VAL A 358 19.94 -14.23 19.42
CA VAL A 358 19.27 -15.20 20.28
C VAL A 358 19.81 -15.09 21.70
N PHE A 359 18.92 -14.97 22.69
CA PHE A 359 19.33 -14.84 24.08
C PHE A 359 19.89 -16.16 24.62
N PRO A 360 21.14 -16.21 25.12
CA PRO A 360 21.78 -17.48 25.51
C PRO A 360 21.08 -18.23 26.65
N GLU A 361 20.42 -17.52 27.57
CA GLU A 361 19.79 -18.13 28.75
C GLU A 361 18.40 -18.68 28.48
N SER A 362 17.60 -18.00 27.64
CA SER A 362 16.21 -18.35 27.36
C SER A 362 16.03 -19.08 26.03
N GLY A 363 16.96 -18.91 25.09
CA GLY A 363 16.82 -19.36 23.71
C GLY A 363 15.78 -18.56 22.91
N MET A 364 15.28 -17.44 23.44
CA MET A 364 14.31 -16.59 22.74
C MET A 364 15.01 -15.77 21.64
N PRO A 365 14.34 -15.55 20.49
CA PRO A 365 14.87 -14.68 19.46
C PRO A 365 14.93 -13.23 19.97
N GLY A 366 16.00 -12.53 19.63
CA GLY A 366 16.08 -11.08 19.81
C GLY A 366 15.86 -10.31 18.51
N PHE A 367 15.86 -10.97 17.35
CA PHE A 367 15.48 -10.38 16.07
C PHE A 367 14.02 -10.67 15.72
N TYR A 368 13.32 -9.64 15.24
CA TYR A 368 11.94 -9.70 14.77
C TYR A 368 11.87 -9.02 13.41
N ALA A 369 11.64 -9.83 12.36
CA ALA A 369 11.36 -9.32 11.03
C ALA A 369 10.00 -8.61 11.00
N ASP A 370 9.89 -7.54 10.23
CA ASP A 370 8.66 -6.77 10.00
C ASP A 370 7.93 -6.39 11.31
N TYR A 371 8.69 -6.15 12.39
CA TYR A 371 8.10 -6.01 13.73
C TYR A 371 7.05 -4.90 13.76
N GLY A 372 7.39 -3.70 13.30
CA GLY A 372 6.43 -2.59 13.27
C GLY A 372 5.20 -2.90 12.40
N ALA A 373 5.39 -3.49 11.22
CA ALA A 373 4.26 -3.87 10.36
C ALA A 373 3.37 -4.94 11.03
N SER A 374 3.95 -5.98 11.62
CA SER A 374 3.19 -7.02 12.34
C SER A 374 2.42 -6.46 13.53
N GLN A 375 2.97 -5.49 14.27
CA GLN A 375 2.23 -4.83 15.35
C GLN A 375 1.04 -4.01 14.84
N ILE A 376 1.13 -3.41 13.65
CA ILE A 376 -0.03 -2.73 13.04
C ILE A 376 -1.07 -3.74 12.58
N VAL A 377 -0.65 -4.89 12.01
CA VAL A 377 -1.57 -5.99 11.68
C VAL A 377 -2.28 -6.51 12.93
N ASP A 378 -1.55 -6.72 14.03
CA ASP A 378 -2.12 -7.16 15.31
C ASP A 378 -3.19 -6.18 15.81
N ILE A 379 -2.95 -4.86 15.71
CA ILE A 379 -3.96 -3.83 16.05
C ILE A 379 -5.21 -3.98 15.18
N PHE A 380 -5.05 -4.30 13.90
CA PHE A 380 -6.18 -4.42 12.96
C PHE A 380 -6.71 -5.86 12.78
N ASP A 381 -6.27 -6.81 13.61
CA ASP A 381 -6.76 -8.19 13.57
C ASP A 381 -8.14 -8.27 14.24
N LEU A 382 -9.16 -8.69 13.50
CA LEU A 382 -10.54 -8.84 13.98
C LEU A 382 -10.71 -9.78 15.19
N SER A 383 -9.69 -10.57 15.54
CA SER A 383 -9.66 -11.36 16.77
C SER A 383 -9.18 -10.59 18.01
N ASP A 384 -8.66 -9.36 17.86
CA ASP A 384 -8.33 -8.46 18.96
C ASP A 384 -9.58 -7.71 19.45
N ASP A 385 -10.13 -8.15 20.59
CA ASP A 385 -11.25 -7.52 21.29
C ASP A 385 -10.95 -6.09 21.85
N GLY A 386 -9.71 -5.62 21.68
CA GLY A 386 -9.29 -4.25 21.97
C GLY A 386 -8.84 -3.98 23.40
N ASP A 387 -7.94 -3.01 23.56
CA ASP A 387 -7.47 -2.50 24.85
C ASP A 387 -7.93 -1.04 25.04
N SER A 388 -8.93 -0.84 25.91
CA SER A 388 -9.45 0.49 26.26
C SER A 388 -8.42 1.46 26.90
N THR A 389 -7.22 0.97 27.22
CA THR A 389 -6.12 1.79 27.75
C THR A 389 -5.05 2.12 26.70
N ALA A 390 -5.11 1.51 25.52
CA ALA A 390 -4.20 1.77 24.42
C ALA A 390 -4.54 3.08 23.69
N ASP A 391 -3.50 3.73 23.16
CA ASP A 391 -3.63 4.80 22.19
C ASP A 391 -3.19 4.23 20.83
N TYR A 392 -4.14 3.64 20.10
CA TYR A 392 -3.84 2.97 18.85
C TYR A 392 -3.32 3.96 17.80
N GLU A 393 -3.77 5.22 17.83
CA GLU A 393 -3.21 6.25 16.94
C GLU A 393 -1.72 6.43 17.19
N ALA A 394 -1.33 6.63 18.46
CA ALA A 394 0.07 6.79 18.83
C ALA A 394 0.91 5.56 18.50
N HIS A 395 0.35 4.35 18.71
CA HIS A 395 1.02 3.10 18.36
C HIS A 395 1.26 2.96 16.85
N VAL A 396 0.23 3.13 16.02
CA VAL A 396 0.40 3.03 14.56
C VAL A 396 1.40 4.06 14.03
N ARG A 397 1.37 5.29 14.56
CA ARG A 397 2.39 6.31 14.22
C ARG A 397 3.80 5.87 14.61
N MET A 398 3.96 5.33 15.82
CA MET A 398 5.25 4.80 16.30
C MET A 398 5.78 3.68 15.39
N TYR A 399 4.91 2.75 14.99
CA TYR A 399 5.28 1.61 14.15
C TYR A 399 5.59 2.00 12.69
N LEU A 400 4.95 3.05 12.17
CA LEU A 400 5.23 3.58 10.82
C LEU A 400 6.44 4.51 10.76
N GLN A 401 6.89 5.06 11.89
CA GLN A 401 7.96 6.06 11.92
C GLN A 401 9.25 5.63 11.19
N PRO A 402 9.77 4.39 11.34
CA PRO A 402 10.95 3.95 10.61
C PRO A 402 10.78 4.00 9.08
N ALA A 403 9.61 3.62 8.58
CA ALA A 403 9.29 3.72 7.16
C ALA A 403 9.19 5.19 6.72
N TRP A 404 8.53 6.04 7.52
CA TRP A 404 8.47 7.47 7.21
C TRP A 404 9.85 8.12 7.12
N ASP A 405 10.76 7.78 8.02
CA ASP A 405 12.15 8.27 7.97
C ASP A 405 12.85 7.81 6.68
N ALA A 406 12.65 6.55 6.27
CA ALA A 406 13.24 6.00 5.04
C ALA A 406 12.70 6.67 3.76
N PHE A 407 11.40 6.99 3.72
CA PHE A 407 10.78 7.72 2.61
C PHE A 407 10.96 9.25 2.69
N GLY A 408 11.54 9.77 3.78
CA GLY A 408 11.63 11.20 4.04
C GLY A 408 10.25 11.87 4.14
N ILE A 409 9.32 11.22 4.85
CA ILE A 409 7.97 11.69 5.17
C ILE A 409 7.99 12.34 6.55
N THR A 410 7.37 13.50 6.72
CA THR A 410 7.19 14.12 8.03
C THR A 410 5.74 13.99 8.50
N ALA A 411 5.58 13.49 9.73
CA ALA A 411 4.31 13.12 10.35
C ALA A 411 3.37 14.29 10.71
#